data_AF-A0A7K3IUL0-F1
#
_entry.id   AF-A0A7K3IUL0-F1
#
_cell.length_a   1.000
_cell.length_b   1.000
_cell.length_c   1.000
_cell.angle_alpha   90.00
_cell.angle_beta   90.00
_cell.angle_gamma   90.00
#
_symmetry.space_group_name_H-M   'P 1'
#
loop_
_entity.id
_entity.type
_entity.pdbx_description
1 polymer ?
#
loop_
_entity_poly.entity_id
_entity_poly.type
_entity_poly.pdbx_seq_one_letter_code
_entity_poly.pdbx_strand_id
1 'polypeptide(L)'
;MPVFVINPDPYSLPTYRIGPFQTKDLSLNQLLPDLDIIDNYFHERFGDFRFTYTYNGREAIHLALKHYKLSKNDVVTILTTTGNFYISSCVTNEIEKFCKWSREILPETKVLFVNHEFGYPYPELRKLKLLNL
;
A
#
# COMPACT_ATOMS: atom_id res chain seq x y z
N MET A 1 19.81 25.08 35.17
CA MET A 1 20.19 24.96 33.74
C MET A 1 19.93 23.52 33.32
N PRO A 2 19.25 23.25 32.19
CA PRO A 2 19.08 21.88 31.75
C PRO A 2 20.45 21.29 31.39
N VAL A 3 20.74 20.10 31.90
CA VAL A 3 21.95 19.35 31.59
C VAL A 3 21.76 18.72 30.21
N PHE A 4 22.56 19.16 29.24
CA PHE A 4 22.63 18.54 27.93
C PHE A 4 23.67 17.41 27.99
N VAL A 5 23.23 16.17 27.80
CA VAL A 5 24.13 15.02 27.63
C VAL A 5 24.49 14.94 26.16
N ILE A 6 25.74 15.27 25.82
CA ILE A 6 26.27 15.17 24.47
C ILE A 6 26.80 13.74 24.31
N ASN A 7 26.22 12.96 23.39
CA ASN A 7 26.50 11.54 23.14
C ASN A 7 26.13 10.61 24.32
N PRO A 8 24.83 10.51 24.68
CA PRO A 8 24.39 9.51 25.64
C PRO A 8 24.69 8.09 25.12
N ASP A 9 25.02 7.18 26.04
CA ASP A 9 25.12 5.75 25.74
C ASP A 9 23.84 5.28 25.01
N PRO A 10 23.93 4.62 23.84
CA PRO A 10 22.77 4.09 23.12
C PRO A 10 21.85 3.22 23.98
N TYR A 11 22.37 2.51 24.98
CA TYR A 11 21.57 1.72 25.92
C TYR A 11 20.67 2.59 26.81
N SER A 12 21.12 3.80 27.13
CA SER A 12 20.41 4.77 27.98
C SER A 12 19.46 5.66 27.18
N LEU A 13 19.40 5.50 25.86
CA LEU A 13 18.43 6.20 25.01
C LEU A 13 17.05 5.56 25.16
N PRO A 14 15.99 6.36 25.36
CA PRO A 14 14.63 5.83 25.33
C PRO A 14 14.32 5.23 23.95
N THR A 15 13.74 4.04 23.94
CA THR A 15 13.19 3.45 22.71
C THR A 15 11.76 3.94 22.52
N TYR A 16 11.54 4.81 21.52
CA TYR A 16 10.21 5.29 21.17
C TYR A 16 9.51 4.32 20.23
N ARG A 17 8.44 3.68 20.70
CA ARG A 17 7.54 2.86 19.89
C ARG A 17 6.27 3.67 19.64
N ILE A 18 6.14 4.22 18.43
CA ILE A 18 5.00 5.07 18.01
C ILE A 18 3.81 4.22 17.51
N GLY A 19 4.01 2.90 17.36
CA GLY A 19 2.92 1.97 17.09
C GLY A 19 1.92 1.91 18.25
N PRO A 20 0.68 1.46 18.00
CA PRO A 20 -0.35 1.36 19.04
C PRO A 20 -0.10 0.24 20.06
N PHE A 21 1.07 -0.42 20.00
CA PHE A 21 1.41 -1.61 20.75
C PHE A 21 2.35 -1.29 21.91
N GLN A 22 2.02 -1.82 23.07
CA GLN A 22 2.85 -1.78 24.27
C GLN A 22 3.92 -2.88 24.23
N THR A 23 4.96 -2.74 25.06
CA THR A 23 6.00 -3.77 25.19
C THR A 23 5.43 -5.12 25.60
N LYS A 24 4.41 -5.14 26.48
CA LYS A 24 3.73 -6.37 26.90
C LYS A 24 3.09 -7.11 25.73
N ASP A 25 2.58 -6.38 24.72
CA ASP A 25 1.89 -6.97 23.58
C ASP A 25 2.88 -7.77 22.73
N LEU A 26 4.14 -7.31 22.61
CA LEU A 26 5.18 -8.09 21.93
C LEU A 26 5.48 -9.39 22.68
N SER A 27 5.66 -9.32 24.00
CA SER A 27 5.94 -10.50 24.82
C SER A 27 4.81 -11.53 24.77
N LEU A 28 3.56 -11.06 24.81
CA LEU A 28 2.39 -11.93 24.71
C LEU A 28 2.24 -12.51 23.31
N ASN A 29 2.36 -11.68 22.26
CA ASN A 29 2.15 -12.12 20.88
C ASN A 29 3.22 -13.10 20.40
N GLN A 30 4.45 -13.04 20.95
CA GLN A 30 5.52 -14.01 20.66
C GLN A 30 5.21 -15.43 21.15
N LEU A 31 4.30 -15.57 22.12
CA LEU A 31 3.90 -16.86 22.67
C LEU A 31 2.63 -17.43 21.99
N LEU A 32 2.01 -16.67 21.08
CA LEU A 32 0.86 -17.15 20.36
C LEU A 32 1.29 -18.24 19.37
N PRO A 33 0.50 -19.32 19.22
CA PRO A 33 0.77 -20.33 18.21
C PRO A 33 0.58 -19.74 16.81
N ASP A 34 1.23 -20.34 15.83
CA ASP A 34 0.92 -20.08 14.43
C ASP A 34 -0.53 -20.51 14.15
N LEU A 35 -1.29 -19.65 13.45
CA LEU A 35 -2.71 -19.84 13.17
C LEU A 35 -2.98 -19.65 11.67
N ASP A 36 -3.55 -20.66 11.03
CA ASP A 36 -3.92 -20.63 9.60
C ASP A 36 -5.31 -20.00 9.37
N ILE A 37 -5.89 -19.36 10.39
CA ILE A 37 -7.25 -18.77 10.35
C ILE A 37 -7.35 -17.72 9.23
N ILE A 38 -6.29 -16.94 9.04
CA ILE A 38 -6.24 -15.89 8.03
C ILE A 38 -6.18 -16.48 6.61
N ASP A 39 -5.45 -17.59 6.41
CA ASP A 39 -5.41 -18.29 5.13
C ASP A 39 -6.80 -18.82 4.78
N ASN A 40 -7.47 -19.48 5.72
CA ASN A 40 -8.84 -19.97 5.53
C ASN A 40 -9.81 -18.83 5.17
N TYR A 41 -9.74 -17.71 5.91
CA TYR A 41 -10.56 -16.53 5.62
C TYR A 41 -10.34 -16.02 4.19
N PHE A 42 -9.09 -15.92 3.73
CA PHE A 42 -8.80 -15.44 2.39
C PHE A 42 -9.19 -16.44 1.30
N HIS A 43 -9.02 -17.73 1.53
CA HIS A 43 -9.51 -18.77 0.63
C HIS A 43 -11.04 -18.74 0.50
N GLU A 44 -11.77 -18.58 1.60
CA GLU A 44 -13.24 -18.46 1.55
C GLU A 44 -13.70 -17.17 0.88
N ARG A 45 -13.04 -16.04 1.19
CA ARG A 45 -13.43 -14.73 0.66
C ARG A 45 -13.11 -14.54 -0.81
N PHE A 46 -11.98 -15.05 -1.27
CA PHE A 46 -11.47 -14.84 -2.62
C PHE A 46 -11.58 -16.09 -3.50
N GLY A 47 -11.96 -17.25 -2.98
CA GLY A 47 -12.15 -18.48 -3.77
C GLY A 47 -10.91 -18.84 -4.58
N ASP A 48 -11.10 -19.00 -5.89
CA ASP A 48 -10.03 -19.38 -6.84
C ASP A 48 -9.04 -18.25 -7.17
N PHE A 49 -9.26 -17.03 -6.67
CA PHE A 49 -8.32 -15.94 -6.88
C PHE A 49 -7.05 -16.16 -6.06
N ARG A 50 -5.90 -15.94 -6.69
CA ARG A 50 -4.60 -16.00 -6.01
C ARG A 50 -4.40 -14.74 -5.18
N PHE A 51 -4.00 -14.91 -3.92
CA PHE A 51 -3.56 -13.83 -3.05
C PHE A 51 -2.10 -14.04 -2.61
N THR A 52 -1.49 -12.98 -2.11
CA THR A 52 -0.12 -12.99 -1.60
C THR A 52 -0.02 -12.00 -0.47
N TYR A 53 0.60 -12.42 0.63
CA TYR A 53 0.90 -11.55 1.75
C TYR A 53 2.04 -10.60 1.42
N THR A 54 1.90 -9.36 1.88
CA THR A 54 2.92 -8.32 1.75
C THR A 54 3.09 -7.63 3.08
N TYR A 55 4.29 -7.14 3.37
CA TYR A 55 4.60 -6.41 4.59
C TYR A 55 3.77 -5.13 4.74
N ASN A 56 3.40 -4.48 3.63
CA ASN A 56 2.53 -3.30 3.64
C ASN A 56 1.96 -3.01 2.24
N GLY A 57 1.04 -2.04 2.17
CA GLY A 57 0.38 -1.66 0.91
C GLY A 57 1.33 -1.18 -0.20
N ARG A 58 2.49 -0.58 0.11
CA ARG A 58 3.45 -0.16 -0.94
C ARG A 58 4.04 -1.34 -1.67
N GLU A 59 4.35 -2.42 -0.94
CA GLU A 59 4.83 -3.65 -1.54
C GLU A 59 3.74 -4.34 -2.38
N ALA A 60 2.49 -4.34 -1.93
CA ALA A 60 1.37 -4.83 -2.73
C ALA A 60 1.23 -4.06 -4.06
N ILE A 61 1.32 -2.73 -4.02
CA ILE A 61 1.32 -1.88 -5.22
C ILE A 61 2.51 -2.22 -6.12
N HIS A 62 3.71 -2.34 -5.55
CA HIS A 62 4.92 -2.68 -6.29
C HIS A 62 4.78 -4.02 -7.03
N LEU A 63 4.33 -5.07 -6.35
CA LEU A 63 4.13 -6.40 -6.94
C LEU A 63 3.05 -6.38 -8.03
N ALA A 64 1.94 -5.66 -7.80
CA ALA A 64 0.88 -5.50 -8.79
C ALA A 64 1.38 -4.78 -10.06
N LEU A 65 2.13 -3.69 -9.92
CA LEU A 65 2.66 -2.94 -11.06
C LEU A 65 3.74 -3.71 -11.82
N LYS A 66 4.59 -4.46 -11.11
CA LYS A 66 5.63 -5.31 -11.71
C LYS A 66 5.05 -6.33 -12.69
N HIS A 67 3.85 -6.85 -12.42
CA HIS A 67 3.16 -7.79 -13.30
C HIS A 67 2.91 -7.24 -14.71
N TYR A 68 2.62 -5.95 -14.83
CA TYR A 68 2.27 -5.31 -16.11
C TYR A 68 3.46 -4.99 -17.02
N LYS A 69 4.71 -5.17 -16.55
CA LYS A 69 5.95 -4.96 -17.35
C LYS A 69 5.99 -3.59 -18.04
N LEU A 70 5.61 -2.54 -17.31
CA LEU A 70 5.54 -1.17 -17.82
C LEU A 70 6.91 -0.63 -18.24
N SER A 71 6.90 0.19 -19.29
CA SER A 71 8.02 1.01 -19.76
C SER A 71 8.04 2.37 -19.07
N LYS A 72 9.22 3.03 -19.06
CA LYS A 72 9.38 4.39 -18.51
C LYS A 72 8.51 5.45 -19.18
N ASN A 73 8.10 5.21 -20.43
CA ASN A 73 7.25 6.12 -21.19
C ASN A 73 5.75 5.84 -21.04
N ASP A 74 5.38 4.72 -20.41
CA ASP A 74 3.98 4.43 -20.12
C ASP A 74 3.45 5.33 -19.00
N VAL A 75 2.12 5.38 -18.88
CA VAL A 75 1.43 6.12 -17.84
C VAL A 75 0.52 5.19 -17.05
N VAL A 76 0.61 5.27 -15.73
CA VAL A 76 -0.44 4.79 -14.82
C VAL A 76 -1.35 5.96 -14.50
N THR A 77 -2.63 5.87 -14.85
CA THR A 77 -3.61 6.91 -14.51
C THR A 77 -4.26 6.61 -13.17
N ILE A 78 -4.19 7.56 -12.24
CA ILE A 78 -4.75 7.44 -10.90
C ILE A 78 -6.14 8.07 -10.89
N LEU A 79 -7.14 7.26 -10.55
CA LEU A 79 -8.53 7.68 -10.38
C LEU A 79 -8.91 7.58 -8.90
N THR A 80 -9.66 8.54 -8.38
CA THR A 80 -10.09 8.54 -6.97
C THR A 80 -11.61 8.60 -6.88
N THR A 81 -12.18 8.02 -5.82
CA THR A 81 -13.64 8.00 -5.63
C THR A 81 -14.26 9.39 -5.62
N THR A 82 -13.60 10.36 -4.97
CA THR A 82 -14.13 11.72 -4.80
C THR A 82 -13.61 12.73 -5.83
N GLY A 83 -12.66 12.32 -6.69
CA GLY A 83 -11.92 13.23 -7.56
C GLY A 83 -10.91 14.14 -6.84
N ASN A 84 -10.71 13.98 -5.52
CA ASN A 84 -9.77 14.80 -4.74
C ASN A 84 -8.34 14.74 -5.31
N PHE A 85 -7.68 15.90 -5.39
CA PHE A 85 -6.31 16.06 -5.88
C PHE A 85 -5.24 15.44 -4.98
N TYR A 86 -5.56 15.17 -3.72
CA TYR A 86 -4.64 14.54 -2.79
C TYR A 86 -4.41 13.06 -3.12
N ILE A 87 -3.17 12.70 -3.44
CA ILE A 87 -2.71 11.32 -3.58
C ILE A 87 -1.50 11.16 -2.65
N SER A 88 -1.50 10.10 -1.84
CA SER A 88 -0.36 9.82 -0.96
C SER A 88 0.91 9.54 -1.76
N SER A 89 2.04 10.08 -1.31
CA SER A 89 3.36 9.77 -1.88
C SER A 89 3.69 8.27 -1.81
N CYS A 90 3.10 7.53 -0.87
CA CYS A 90 3.22 6.07 -0.82
C CYS A 90 2.69 5.37 -2.09
N VAL A 91 1.76 6.00 -2.82
CA VAL A 91 1.23 5.48 -4.09
C VAL A 91 2.08 5.99 -5.26
N THR A 92 2.28 7.31 -5.36
CA THR A 92 3.00 7.91 -6.51
C THR A 92 4.45 7.43 -6.58
N ASN A 93 5.16 7.37 -5.45
CA ASN A 93 6.55 6.92 -5.42
C ASN A 93 6.69 5.46 -5.85
N GLU A 94 5.69 4.61 -5.60
CA GLU A 94 5.73 3.22 -6.08
C GLU A 94 5.51 3.13 -7.58
N ILE A 95 4.63 3.97 -8.14
CA ILE A 95 4.41 4.04 -9.59
C ILE A 95 5.65 4.57 -10.32
N GLU A 96 6.27 5.63 -9.79
CA GLU A 96 7.44 6.29 -10.38
C GLU A 96 8.67 5.37 -10.51
N LYS A 97 8.74 4.29 -9.71
CA LYS A 97 9.75 3.24 -9.90
C LYS A 97 9.63 2.54 -11.25
N PHE A 98 8.43 2.48 -11.83
CA PHE A 98 8.15 1.83 -13.10
C PHE A 98 8.02 2.85 -14.24
N CYS A 99 7.11 3.81 -14.14
CA CYS A 99 6.73 4.71 -15.23
C CYS A 99 6.21 6.06 -14.75
N LYS A 100 5.66 6.89 -15.65
CA LYS A 100 5.00 8.14 -15.27
C LYS A 100 3.61 7.87 -14.70
N TRP A 101 3.01 8.87 -14.06
CA TRP A 101 1.60 8.83 -13.66
C TRP A 101 0.86 10.09 -14.09
N SER A 102 -0.45 9.95 -14.24
CA SER A 102 -1.37 11.04 -14.58
C SER A 102 -2.65 10.93 -13.77
N ARG A 103 -3.41 12.02 -13.67
CA ARG A 103 -4.79 12.00 -13.17
C ARG A 103 -5.82 11.94 -14.30
N GLU A 104 -5.35 12.09 -15.52
CA GLU A 104 -6.13 12.03 -16.74
C GLU A 104 -5.76 10.77 -17.52
N ILE A 105 -6.72 10.22 -18.25
CA ILE A 105 -6.46 9.11 -19.17
C ILE A 105 -5.82 9.71 -20.42
N LEU A 106 -4.56 9.39 -20.64
CA LEU A 106 -3.74 9.80 -21.77
C LEU A 106 -3.59 8.66 -22.80
N PRO A 107 -3.19 8.94 -24.05
CA PRO A 107 -2.87 7.91 -25.04
C PRO A 107 -1.82 6.89 -24.58
N GLU A 108 -0.90 7.32 -23.71
CA GLU A 108 0.16 6.48 -23.13
C GLU A 108 -0.30 5.70 -21.89
N THR A 109 -1.57 5.83 -21.48
CA THR A 109 -2.12 5.10 -20.34
C THR A 109 -2.11 3.61 -20.63
N LYS A 110 -1.51 2.83 -19.72
CA LYS A 110 -1.51 1.35 -19.78
C LYS A 110 -2.22 0.71 -18.61
N VAL A 111 -2.29 1.39 -17.48
CA VAL A 111 -2.90 0.86 -16.26
C VAL A 111 -3.69 1.96 -15.57
N LEU A 112 -4.85 1.59 -15.04
CA LEU A 112 -5.63 2.44 -14.15
C LEU A 112 -5.39 2.03 -12.71
N PHE A 113 -4.93 2.96 -11.89
CA PHE A 113 -4.85 2.79 -10.44
C PHE A 113 -6.07 3.46 -9.81
N VAL A 114 -7.05 2.67 -9.38
CA VAL A 114 -8.28 3.19 -8.78
C VAL A 114 -8.17 3.18 -7.26
N ASN A 115 -8.09 4.37 -6.66
CA ASN A 115 -8.06 4.55 -5.22
C ASN A 115 -9.48 4.68 -4.65
N HIS A 116 -9.91 3.67 -3.89
CA HIS A 116 -11.18 3.67 -3.16
C HIS A 116 -11.06 4.43 -1.84
N GLU A 117 -11.36 5.72 -1.89
CA GLU A 117 -11.15 6.62 -0.76
C GLU A 117 -12.15 6.38 0.37
N PHE A 118 -11.66 6.38 1.60
CA PHE A 118 -12.46 6.26 2.84
C PHE A 118 -13.40 5.05 2.87
N GLY A 119 -13.03 3.96 2.17
CA GLY A 119 -13.85 2.76 2.07
C GLY A 119 -15.00 2.85 1.06
N TYR A 120 -15.16 3.97 0.34
CA TYR A 120 -16.16 4.12 -0.71
C TYR A 120 -15.63 3.63 -2.06
N PRO A 121 -16.31 2.68 -2.71
CA PRO A 121 -15.94 2.22 -4.04
C PRO A 121 -16.04 3.34 -5.07
N TYR A 122 -15.21 3.26 -6.11
CA TYR A 122 -15.29 4.17 -7.24
C TYR A 122 -16.61 3.92 -8.00
N PRO A 123 -17.46 4.94 -8.20
CA PRO A 123 -18.85 4.74 -8.63
C PRO A 123 -18.97 4.12 -10.01
N GLU A 124 -18.02 4.41 -10.90
CA GLU A 124 -18.07 4.03 -12.32
C GLU A 124 -17.10 2.91 -12.69
N LEU A 125 -16.75 2.05 -11.73
CA LEU A 125 -15.73 1.01 -11.89
C LEU A 125 -16.04 0.06 -13.06
N ARG A 126 -17.32 -0.25 -13.29
CA ARG A 126 -17.73 -1.11 -14.41
C ARG A 126 -17.51 -0.46 -15.76
N LYS A 127 -17.70 0.85 -15.89
CA LYS A 127 -17.50 1.59 -17.15
C LYS A 127 -16.03 1.62 -17.56
N LEU A 128 -15.11 1.58 -16.58
CA LEU A 128 -13.67 1.55 -16.88
C LEU A 128 -13.25 0.33 -17.71
N LYS A 129 -13.99 -0.78 -17.63
CA LYS A 129 -13.71 -1.97 -18.46
C LYS A 129 -13.91 -1.71 -19.96
N LEU A 130 -14.68 -0.70 -20.34
CA LEU A 130 -14.91 -0.32 -21.75
C LEU A 130 -13.69 0.34 -22.39
N LEU A 131 -12.71 0.78 -21.59
CA LEU A 131 -11.49 1.44 -22.09
C LEU A 131 -10.53 0.47 -22.76
N ASN A 132 -10.70 -0.85 -22.54
CA ASN A 132 -9.96 -1.93 -23.20
C ASN A 132 -8.44 -1.73 -23.21
N LEU A 133 -7.93 -1.21 -22.08
CA LEU A 133 -6.51 -0.97 -21.79
C LEU A 133 -5.74 -2.28 -21.56
#